data_AF-A0A933R5Y0-F1
#
_entry.id   AF-A0A933R5Y0-F1
#
_cell.length_a   1.000
_cell.length_b   1.000
_cell.length_c   1.000
_cell.angle_alpha   90.00
_cell.angle_beta   90.00
_cell.angle_gamma   90.00
#
_symmetry.space_group_name_H-M   'P 1'
#
loop_
_entity.id
_entity.type
_entity.pdbx_description
1 polymer ?
#
loop_
_entity_poly.entity_id
_entity_poly.type
_entity_poly.pdbx_seq_one_letter_code
_entity_poly.pdbx_strand_id
1 'polypeptide(L)'
;MRNIRVVSLVVFVVLFATSSAFADRVAVSSGTVIQTQNGTRTLASIEGLTTENSLRQGGRIAEIATGEVTAGVSALLQADKVLGKEIADFETKKANTQASLEGRYADFKGRQAVHNAEAGQQHAAAAQKCPDQACMNRINSWRDRIDARKKLLDAEVAALFAESDSFVAKSKADADNLNARVSALKAKMGLAYSQLKMLVEYSRQINEKLRAYPSGPWQPEGKHPGYNPSGKYPVLDKAMEQIKELSNRGFDTK
;
A
#
# COMPACT_ATOMS: atom_id res chain seq x y z
N MET A 1 41.18 -15.99 3.77
CA MET A 1 40.42 -15.17 4.73
C MET A 1 39.97 -13.90 3.99
N ARG A 2 38.70 -13.83 3.59
CA ARG A 2 38.14 -12.69 2.84
C ARG A 2 37.08 -12.03 3.71
N ASN A 3 37.32 -10.76 4.03
CA ASN A 3 36.41 -9.87 4.73
C ASN A 3 35.16 -9.65 3.88
N ILE A 4 34.05 -10.29 4.24
CA ILE A 4 32.73 -9.94 3.73
C ILE A 4 32.26 -8.77 4.58
N ARG A 5 32.38 -7.56 4.02
CA ARG A 5 31.70 -6.38 4.55
C ARG A 5 30.21 -6.61 4.42
N VAL A 6 29.58 -6.91 5.54
CA VAL A 6 28.14 -6.75 5.76
C VAL A 6 27.85 -5.27 5.55
N VAL A 7 27.40 -4.91 4.33
CA VAL A 7 26.84 -3.58 4.09
C VAL A 7 25.45 -3.61 4.70
N SER A 8 25.37 -3.01 5.88
CA SER A 8 24.17 -2.73 6.65
C SER A 8 23.00 -2.30 5.77
N LEU A 9 22.01 -3.18 5.66
CA LEU A 9 20.67 -2.86 5.18
C LEU A 9 19.90 -2.30 6.39
N VAL A 10 20.25 -1.08 6.80
CA VAL A 10 19.56 -0.33 7.85
C VAL A 10 19.30 1.07 7.34
N VAL A 11 18.26 1.25 6.53
CA VAL A 11 17.41 2.47 6.49
C VAL A 11 16.11 2.12 5.78
N PHE A 12 15.10 1.61 6.49
CA PHE A 12 13.69 1.72 6.10
C PHE A 12 12.81 1.73 7.36
N VAL A 13 13.18 2.60 8.31
CA VAL A 13 12.33 2.97 9.46
C VAL A 13 12.19 4.47 9.47
N VAL A 14 11.52 5.05 8.46
CA VAL A 14 10.91 6.37 8.58
C VAL A 14 9.72 6.42 7.62
N LEU A 15 8.51 6.25 8.16
CA LEU A 15 7.23 6.82 7.68
C LEU A 15 5.99 6.22 8.38
N PHE A 16 6.17 5.36 9.39
CA PHE A 16 5.06 4.83 10.19
C PHE A 16 4.55 5.76 11.32
N ALA A 17 4.99 7.02 11.36
CA ALA A 17 4.70 7.93 12.49
C ALA A 17 3.68 9.05 12.22
N THR A 18 3.03 9.16 11.06
CA THR A 18 2.19 10.35 10.77
C THR A 18 0.74 10.08 10.35
N SER A 19 0.16 8.93 10.67
CA SER A 19 -1.29 8.77 10.43
C SER A 19 -2.03 7.96 11.49
N SER A 20 -1.93 8.44 12.73
CA SER A 20 -2.95 8.23 13.78
C SER A 20 -4.26 9.01 13.53
N ALA A 21 -4.35 9.77 12.42
CA ALA A 21 -5.42 10.72 12.10
C ALA A 21 -6.85 10.14 11.86
N PHE A 22 -7.04 8.82 11.97
CA PHE A 22 -8.28 8.16 11.57
C PHE A 22 -8.47 6.87 12.39
N ALA A 23 -8.53 6.99 13.72
CA ALA A 23 -8.90 5.89 14.61
C ALA A 23 -10.35 6.09 15.07
N ASP A 24 -11.17 5.05 14.87
CA ASP A 24 -12.53 4.78 15.35
C ASP A 24 -13.50 5.95 15.61
N ARG A 25 -14.68 5.85 14.99
CA ARG A 25 -15.80 6.71 15.36
C ARG A 25 -16.32 6.31 16.74
N VAL A 26 -16.14 7.19 17.72
CA VAL A 26 -16.85 7.08 19.00
C VAL A 26 -17.94 8.12 19.01
N ALA A 27 -19.20 7.70 18.83
CA ALA A 27 -20.33 8.55 19.18
C ALA A 27 -20.35 8.68 20.71
N VAL A 28 -20.30 9.90 21.23
CA VAL A 28 -20.39 10.16 22.67
C VAL A 28 -21.71 10.88 22.93
N SER A 29 -22.26 10.71 24.14
CA SER A 29 -23.56 11.28 24.55
C SER A 29 -23.67 12.82 24.43
N SER A 30 -22.57 13.51 24.12
CA SER A 30 -22.47 14.97 23.98
C SER A 30 -22.38 15.49 22.53
N GLY A 31 -22.36 14.63 21.51
CA GLY A 31 -22.30 15.05 20.10
C GLY A 31 -21.61 14.07 19.14
N THR A 32 -21.42 14.48 17.89
CA THR A 32 -20.79 13.67 16.85
C THR A 32 -19.30 13.96 16.74
N VAL A 33 -18.48 12.92 16.79
CA VAL A 33 -17.01 13.04 16.78
C VAL A 33 -16.46 12.93 15.35
N ILE A 34 -15.65 13.92 14.99
CA ILE A 34 -14.87 13.98 13.75
C ILE A 34 -13.40 13.81 14.10
N GLN A 35 -12.78 12.83 13.46
CA GLN A 35 -11.33 12.64 13.51
C GLN A 35 -10.71 13.44 12.37
N THR A 36 -9.74 14.28 12.69
CA THR A 36 -8.97 15.05 11.73
C THR A 36 -7.48 14.82 11.95
N GLN A 37 -6.66 15.29 11.02
CA GLN A 37 -5.20 15.23 11.17
C GLN A 37 -4.69 16.04 12.37
N ASN A 38 -5.46 17.04 12.82
CA ASN A 38 -5.10 17.92 13.93
C ASN A 38 -5.74 17.47 15.26
N GLY A 39 -6.35 16.28 15.29
CA GLY A 39 -6.98 15.71 16.47
C GLY A 39 -8.49 15.54 16.31
N THR A 40 -9.19 15.59 17.44
CA THR A 40 -10.61 15.29 17.49
C THR A 40 -11.44 16.58 17.57
N ARG A 41 -12.47 16.69 16.73
CA ARG A 41 -13.46 17.76 16.76
C ARG A 41 -14.82 17.18 17.14
N THR A 42 -15.58 17.86 17.99
CA THR A 42 -16.92 17.44 18.37
C THR A 42 -17.94 18.41 17.81
N LEU A 43 -18.88 17.89 17.04
CA LEU A 43 -20.07 18.61 16.57
C LEU A 43 -21.16 18.45 17.63
N ALA A 44 -21.64 19.56 18.17
CA ALA A 44 -22.81 19.54 19.06
C ALA A 44 -24.05 19.04 18.29
N SER A 45 -25.04 18.50 18.99
CA SER A 45 -26.32 18.15 18.35
C SER A 45 -26.98 19.41 17.77
N ILE A 46 -27.45 19.33 16.52
CA ILE A 46 -28.14 20.42 15.82
C ILE A 46 -29.42 20.85 16.55
N GLU A 47 -30.05 19.95 17.29
CA GLU A 47 -31.22 20.24 18.12
C GLU A 47 -30.87 21.09 19.35
N GLY A 48 -29.64 20.94 19.87
CA GLY A 48 -29.13 21.72 20.99
C GLY A 48 -28.63 23.12 20.63
N LEU A 49 -28.54 23.44 19.33
CA LEU A 49 -28.13 24.76 18.84
C LEU A 49 -29.36 25.68 18.68
N THR A 50 -29.83 26.25 19.78
CA THR A 50 -31.08 27.02 19.84
C THR A 50 -30.91 28.53 19.67
N THR A 51 -29.68 29.05 19.66
CA THR A 51 -29.38 30.49 19.50
C THR A 51 -28.57 30.77 18.23
N GLU A 52 -28.69 31.96 17.65
CA GLU A 52 -27.89 32.38 16.49
C GLU A 52 -26.38 32.24 16.77
N ASN A 53 -25.91 32.64 17.96
CA ASN A 53 -24.50 32.49 18.34
C ASN A 53 -24.08 31.01 18.40
N SER A 54 -24.90 30.13 18.97
CA SER A 54 -24.62 28.69 19.00
C SER A 54 -24.57 28.06 17.61
N LEU A 55 -25.46 28.48 16.70
CA LEU A 55 -25.48 28.04 15.30
C LEU A 55 -24.23 28.51 14.54
N ARG A 56 -23.81 29.77 14.73
CA ARG A 56 -22.57 30.31 14.14
C ARG A 56 -21.33 29.59 14.65
N GLN A 57 -21.27 29.29 15.95
CA GLN A 57 -20.16 28.52 16.53
C GLN A 57 -20.13 27.09 15.98
N GLY A 58 -21.28 26.41 15.91
CA GLY A 58 -21.40 25.10 15.28
C GLY A 58 -20.95 25.11 13.82
N GLY A 59 -21.33 26.13 13.06
CA GLY A 59 -20.94 26.30 11.65
C GLY A 59 -19.43 26.49 11.48
N ARG A 60 -18.80 27.30 12.34
CA ARG A 60 -17.33 27.47 12.34
C ARG A 60 -16.58 26.18 12.65
N ILE A 61 -17.05 25.40 13.63
CA ILE A 61 -16.43 24.10 13.95
C ILE A 61 -16.54 23.14 12.77
N ALA A 62 -17.71 23.10 12.11
CA ALA A 62 -17.93 22.28 10.92
C ALA A 62 -17.05 22.72 9.75
N GLU A 63 -16.89 24.03 9.51
CA GLU A 63 -16.02 24.57 8.46
C GLU A 63 -14.55 24.21 8.70
N ILE A 64 -14.05 24.39 9.92
CA ILE A 64 -12.68 24.02 10.29
C ILE A 64 -12.48 22.51 10.08
N ALA A 65 -13.37 21.68 10.63
CA ALA A 65 -13.29 20.23 10.48
C ALA A 65 -13.36 19.80 9.01
N THR A 66 -14.18 20.46 8.18
CA THR A 66 -14.27 20.20 6.74
C THR A 66 -12.97 20.51 6.04
N GLY A 67 -12.34 21.65 6.36
CA GLY A 67 -11.03 22.00 5.81
C GLY A 67 -9.94 20.98 6.18
N GLU A 68 -9.89 20.57 7.45
CA GLU A 68 -8.91 19.59 7.95
C GLU A 68 -9.10 18.20 7.31
N VAL A 69 -10.35 17.72 7.20
CA VAL A 69 -10.63 16.42 6.57
C VAL A 69 -10.35 16.48 5.06
N THR A 70 -10.68 17.57 4.38
CA THR A 70 -10.41 17.77 2.95
C THR A 70 -8.91 17.75 2.64
N ALA A 71 -8.11 18.43 3.46
CA ALA A 71 -6.65 18.38 3.36
C ALA A 71 -6.13 16.94 3.59
N GLY A 72 -6.71 16.24 4.57
CA GLY A 72 -6.43 14.84 4.83
C GLY A 72 -6.71 13.92 3.64
N VAL A 73 -7.83 14.09 2.95
CA VAL A 73 -8.15 13.32 1.73
C VAL A 73 -7.09 13.52 0.66
N SER A 74 -6.65 14.75 0.42
CA SER A 74 -5.61 15.03 -0.59
C SER A 74 -4.30 14.28 -0.28
N ALA A 75 -3.90 14.22 0.99
CA ALA A 75 -2.74 13.44 1.43
C ALA A 75 -2.95 11.93 1.25
N LEU A 76 -4.15 11.41 1.56
CA LEU A 76 -4.49 10.00 1.35
C LEU A 76 -4.44 9.62 -0.14
N LEU A 77 -4.96 10.48 -1.03
CA LEU A 77 -4.91 10.26 -2.48
C LEU A 77 -3.48 10.24 -3.02
N GLN A 78 -2.59 11.06 -2.45
CA GLN A 78 -1.17 11.01 -2.81
C GLN A 78 -0.51 9.74 -2.29
N ALA A 79 -0.83 9.30 -1.08
CA ALA A 79 -0.34 8.04 -0.52
C ALA A 79 -0.79 6.83 -1.36
N ASP A 80 -2.01 6.85 -1.89
CA ASP A 80 -2.56 5.83 -2.79
C ASP A 80 -1.77 5.72 -4.09
N LYS A 81 -1.45 6.85 -4.71
CA LYS A 81 -0.60 6.90 -5.90
C LYS A 81 0.80 6.34 -5.65
N VAL A 82 1.40 6.66 -4.50
CA VAL A 82 2.73 6.15 -4.12
C VAL A 82 2.66 4.64 -3.88
N LEU A 83 1.68 4.16 -3.12
CA LEU A 83 1.49 2.74 -2.86
C LEU A 83 1.23 1.94 -4.14
N GLY A 84 0.48 2.50 -5.09
CA GLY A 84 0.27 1.90 -6.41
C GLY A 84 1.58 1.71 -7.20
N LYS A 85 2.51 2.68 -7.12
CA LYS A 85 3.85 2.53 -7.72
C LYS A 85 4.68 1.45 -7.03
N GLU A 86 4.67 1.43 -5.70
CA GLU A 86 5.37 0.40 -4.92
C GLU A 86 4.89 -1.02 -5.26
N ILE A 87 3.58 -1.20 -5.44
CA ILE A 87 2.99 -2.48 -5.85
C ILE A 87 3.45 -2.84 -7.27
N ALA A 88 3.43 -1.90 -8.21
CA ALA A 88 3.88 -2.15 -9.58
C ALA A 88 5.38 -2.52 -9.65
N ASP A 89 6.21 -1.83 -8.87
CA ASP A 89 7.65 -2.12 -8.74
C ASP A 89 7.88 -3.49 -8.11
N PHE A 90 7.10 -3.84 -7.09
CA PHE A 90 7.13 -5.16 -6.45
C PHE A 90 6.80 -6.27 -7.44
N GLU A 91 5.69 -6.18 -8.17
CA GLU A 91 5.30 -7.21 -9.15
C GLU A 91 6.32 -7.34 -10.29
N THR A 92 6.90 -6.22 -10.73
CA THR A 92 7.98 -6.24 -11.74
C THR A 92 9.22 -6.95 -11.22
N LYS A 93 9.68 -6.62 -10.01
CA LYS A 93 10.85 -7.28 -9.39
C LYS A 93 10.60 -8.76 -9.16
N LYS A 94 9.39 -9.12 -8.72
CA LYS A 94 8.99 -10.49 -8.49
C LYS A 94 9.03 -11.31 -9.78
N ALA A 95 8.42 -10.81 -10.85
CA ALA A 95 8.43 -11.47 -12.16
C ALA A 95 9.86 -11.64 -12.72
N ASN A 96 10.68 -10.59 -12.65
CA ASN A 96 12.07 -10.65 -13.13
C ASN A 96 12.92 -11.65 -12.33
N THR A 97 12.75 -11.69 -11.02
CA THR A 97 13.51 -12.62 -10.16
C THR A 97 13.08 -14.06 -10.42
N GLN A 98 11.77 -14.31 -10.55
CA GLN A 98 11.25 -15.64 -10.89
C GLN A 98 11.78 -16.11 -12.26
N ALA A 99 11.70 -15.26 -13.29
CA ALA A 99 12.24 -15.58 -14.61
C ALA A 99 13.76 -15.87 -14.57
N SER A 100 14.51 -15.13 -13.75
CA SER A 100 15.95 -15.37 -13.56
C SER A 100 16.24 -16.73 -12.91
N LEU A 101 15.48 -17.10 -11.88
CA LEU A 101 15.61 -18.41 -11.21
C LEU A 101 15.24 -19.56 -12.17
N GLU A 102 14.14 -19.42 -12.92
CA GLU A 102 13.72 -20.38 -13.94
C GLU A 102 14.77 -20.55 -15.04
N GLY A 103 15.34 -19.44 -15.53
CA GLY A 103 16.42 -19.46 -16.53
C GLY A 103 17.68 -20.17 -16.02
N ARG A 104 18.11 -19.90 -14.78
CA ARG A 104 19.25 -20.60 -14.15
C ARG A 104 18.98 -22.09 -13.98
N TYR A 105 17.77 -22.47 -13.58
CA TYR A 105 17.39 -23.88 -13.45
C TYR A 105 17.43 -24.61 -14.80
N ALA A 106 16.94 -23.98 -15.86
CA ALA A 106 16.99 -24.52 -17.21
C ALA A 106 18.45 -24.71 -17.71
N ASP A 107 19.33 -23.74 -17.45
CA ASP A 107 20.77 -23.86 -17.76
C ASP A 107 21.40 -25.05 -17.03
N PHE A 108 21.16 -25.20 -15.73
CA PHE A 108 21.67 -26.34 -14.96
C PHE A 108 21.17 -27.69 -15.50
N LYS A 109 19.89 -27.79 -15.86
CA LYS A 109 19.35 -29.00 -16.51
C LYS A 109 20.03 -29.28 -17.85
N GLY A 110 20.26 -28.25 -18.67
CA GLY A 110 20.97 -28.38 -19.94
C GLY A 110 22.38 -28.91 -19.74
N ARG A 111 23.15 -28.34 -18.81
CA ARG A 111 24.51 -28.79 -18.46
C ARG A 111 24.54 -30.22 -17.92
N GLN A 112 23.58 -30.58 -17.08
CA GLN A 112 23.45 -31.94 -16.56
C GLN A 112 23.16 -32.95 -17.68
N ALA A 113 22.29 -32.60 -18.63
CA ALA A 113 21.99 -33.45 -19.79
C ALA A 113 23.22 -33.68 -20.67
N VAL A 114 24.02 -32.63 -20.93
CA VAL A 114 25.29 -32.75 -21.67
C VAL A 114 26.25 -33.71 -20.96
N HIS A 115 26.45 -33.55 -19.64
CA HIS A 115 27.34 -34.45 -18.91
C HIS A 115 26.83 -35.90 -18.86
N ASN A 116 25.52 -36.11 -18.76
CA ASN A 116 24.95 -37.46 -18.83
C ASN A 116 25.14 -38.09 -20.22
N ALA A 117 25.05 -37.30 -21.29
CA ALA A 117 25.31 -37.77 -22.65
C ALA A 117 26.80 -38.10 -22.85
N GLU A 118 27.71 -37.24 -22.38
CA GLU A 118 29.16 -37.48 -22.37
C GLU A 118 29.47 -38.76 -21.58
N ALA A 119 28.88 -38.91 -20.37
CA ALA A 119 28.96 -40.10 -19.52
C ALA A 119 28.62 -41.37 -20.32
N GLY A 120 27.45 -41.39 -20.96
CA GLY A 120 26.97 -42.53 -21.74
C GLY A 120 27.86 -42.88 -22.93
N GLN A 121 28.34 -41.88 -23.68
CA GLN A 121 29.20 -42.10 -24.86
C GLN A 121 30.52 -42.79 -24.51
N GLN A 122 31.21 -42.35 -23.45
CA GLN A 122 32.48 -42.98 -23.08
C GLN A 122 32.29 -44.31 -22.37
N HIS A 123 31.18 -44.52 -21.63
CA HIS A 123 30.84 -45.84 -21.12
C HIS A 123 30.65 -46.85 -22.26
N ALA A 124 29.98 -46.44 -23.34
CA ALA A 124 29.86 -47.26 -24.54
C ALA A 124 31.22 -47.51 -25.23
N ALA A 125 32.09 -46.51 -25.31
CA ALA A 125 33.44 -46.65 -25.87
C ALA A 125 34.35 -47.56 -25.01
N ALA A 126 34.24 -47.48 -23.68
CA ALA A 126 34.95 -48.35 -22.74
C ALA A 126 34.55 -49.82 -22.89
N ALA A 127 33.26 -50.08 -23.14
CA ALA A 127 32.74 -51.43 -23.37
C ALA A 127 33.26 -52.07 -24.67
N GLN A 128 33.78 -51.29 -25.62
CA GLN A 128 34.21 -51.76 -26.95
C GLN A 128 35.67 -52.28 -27.04
N LYS A 129 36.34 -52.53 -25.90
CA LYS A 129 37.70 -53.12 -25.69
C LYS A 129 38.79 -52.09 -25.37
N CYS A 130 39.05 -51.88 -24.07
CA CYS A 130 40.32 -51.32 -23.61
C CYS A 130 41.42 -52.40 -23.61
N PRO A 131 42.54 -52.21 -24.33
CA PRO A 131 43.56 -53.25 -24.47
C PRO A 131 44.58 -53.31 -23.31
N ASP A 132 44.65 -52.28 -22.45
CA ASP A 132 45.67 -52.20 -21.39
C ASP A 132 45.22 -51.41 -20.13
N GLN A 133 46.06 -51.45 -19.09
CA GLN A 133 45.83 -50.75 -17.82
C GLN A 133 45.85 -49.22 -17.97
N ALA A 134 46.63 -48.69 -18.92
CA ALA A 134 46.69 -47.25 -19.17
C ALA A 134 45.35 -46.71 -19.72
N CYS A 135 44.71 -47.46 -20.62
CA CYS A 135 43.36 -47.20 -21.14
C CYS A 135 42.32 -47.21 -20.02
N MET A 136 42.35 -48.23 -19.15
CA MET A 136 41.46 -48.33 -17.98
C MET A 136 41.63 -47.18 -17.00
N ASN A 137 42.88 -46.79 -16.68
CA ASN A 137 43.16 -45.66 -15.79
C ASN A 137 42.64 -44.33 -16.37
N ARG A 138 42.74 -44.15 -17.70
CA ARG A 138 42.21 -42.95 -18.37
C ARG A 138 40.69 -42.86 -18.29
N ILE A 139 39.98 -43.99 -18.46
CA ILE A 139 38.52 -44.06 -18.33
C ILE A 139 38.09 -43.80 -16.89
N ASN A 140 38.75 -44.43 -15.91
CA ASN A 140 38.45 -44.21 -14.49
C ASN A 140 38.66 -42.75 -14.10
N SER A 141 39.79 -42.14 -14.47
CA SER A 141 40.05 -40.72 -14.23
C SER A 141 39.02 -39.81 -14.88
N TRP A 142 38.54 -40.17 -16.08
CA TRP A 142 37.49 -39.42 -16.74
C TRP A 142 36.14 -39.55 -16.01
N ARG A 143 35.77 -40.77 -15.59
CA ARG A 143 34.55 -41.03 -14.82
C ARG A 143 34.55 -40.21 -13.53
N ASP A 144 35.65 -40.24 -12.79
CA ASP A 144 35.77 -39.52 -11.53
C ASP A 144 35.63 -37.99 -11.74
N ARG A 145 36.09 -37.45 -12.88
CA ARG A 145 35.87 -36.04 -13.25
C ARG A 145 34.41 -35.72 -13.56
N ILE A 146 33.70 -36.60 -14.28
CA ILE A 146 32.27 -36.41 -14.54
C ILE A 146 31.47 -36.50 -13.25
N ASP A 147 31.74 -37.49 -12.41
CA ASP A 147 31.05 -37.64 -11.12
C ASP A 147 31.29 -36.43 -10.21
N ALA A 148 32.52 -35.89 -10.18
CA ALA A 148 32.82 -34.65 -9.46
C ALA A 148 32.02 -33.46 -10.02
N ARG A 149 31.93 -33.29 -11.35
CA ARG A 149 31.14 -32.23 -11.98
C ARG A 149 29.65 -32.37 -11.71
N LYS A 150 29.12 -33.61 -11.74
CA LYS A 150 27.73 -33.89 -11.42
C LYS A 150 27.41 -33.52 -9.98
N LYS A 151 28.25 -33.92 -9.02
CA LYS A 151 28.09 -33.52 -7.60
C LYS A 151 28.09 -32.00 -7.41
N LEU A 152 28.92 -31.27 -8.16
CA LEU A 152 28.93 -29.80 -8.13
C LEU A 152 27.63 -29.22 -8.68
N LEU A 153 27.14 -29.71 -9.84
CA LEU A 153 25.86 -29.28 -10.41
C LEU A 153 24.67 -29.58 -9.50
N ASP A 154 24.65 -30.77 -8.88
CA ASP A 154 23.59 -31.15 -7.94
C ASP A 154 23.60 -30.22 -6.71
N ALA A 155 24.77 -29.81 -6.22
CA ALA A 155 24.91 -28.83 -5.16
C ALA A 155 24.47 -27.41 -5.58
N GLU A 156 24.79 -26.98 -6.80
CA GLU A 156 24.33 -25.71 -7.38
C GLU A 156 22.80 -25.67 -7.52
N VAL A 157 22.18 -26.78 -7.97
CA VAL A 157 20.72 -26.93 -8.05
C VAL A 157 20.08 -26.89 -6.67
N ALA A 158 20.65 -27.59 -5.68
CA ALA A 158 20.16 -27.54 -4.31
C ALA A 158 20.22 -26.11 -3.72
N ALA A 159 21.31 -25.38 -3.99
CA ALA A 159 21.44 -23.98 -3.59
C ALA A 159 20.39 -23.08 -4.30
N LEU A 160 20.11 -23.33 -5.58
CA LEU A 160 19.07 -22.62 -6.33
C LEU A 160 17.67 -22.88 -5.75
N PHE A 161 17.37 -24.11 -5.33
CA PHE A 161 16.09 -24.40 -4.65
C PHE A 161 15.97 -23.65 -3.33
N ALA A 162 17.02 -23.63 -2.51
CA ALA A 162 17.02 -22.85 -1.27
C ALA A 162 16.85 -21.33 -1.53
N GLU A 163 17.47 -20.80 -2.59
CA GLU A 163 17.31 -19.42 -3.03
C GLU A 163 15.86 -19.13 -3.46
N SER A 164 15.27 -20.04 -4.24
CA SER A 164 13.86 -19.97 -4.68
C SER A 164 12.90 -19.99 -3.49
N ASP A 165 13.07 -20.90 -2.55
CA ASP A 165 12.21 -21.00 -1.36
C ASP A 165 12.30 -19.73 -0.51
N SER A 166 13.51 -19.21 -0.30
CA SER A 166 13.73 -17.92 0.38
C SER A 166 13.06 -16.77 -0.37
N PHE A 167 13.14 -16.73 -1.70
CA PHE A 167 12.51 -15.71 -2.52
C PHE A 167 10.98 -15.78 -2.43
N VAL A 168 10.39 -16.97 -2.48
CA VAL A 168 8.94 -17.18 -2.34
C VAL A 168 8.46 -16.70 -0.96
N ALA A 169 9.18 -17.06 0.10
CA ALA A 169 8.83 -16.65 1.47
C ALA A 169 8.90 -15.12 1.64
N LYS A 170 9.97 -14.47 1.16
CA LYS A 170 10.10 -13.01 1.20
C LYS A 170 9.04 -12.31 0.36
N SER A 171 8.81 -12.79 -0.87
CA SER A 171 7.79 -12.24 -1.76
C SER A 171 6.39 -12.34 -1.15
N LYS A 172 6.08 -13.44 -0.44
CA LYS A 172 4.81 -13.57 0.29
C LYS A 172 4.69 -12.53 1.40
N ALA A 173 5.73 -12.39 2.24
CA ALA A 173 5.73 -11.42 3.34
C ALA A 173 5.60 -9.97 2.84
N ASP A 174 6.29 -9.62 1.76
CA ASP A 174 6.21 -8.30 1.13
C ASP A 174 4.82 -8.03 0.55
N ALA A 175 4.23 -9.02 -0.13
CA ALA A 175 2.86 -8.92 -0.64
C ALA A 175 1.82 -8.74 0.48
N ASP A 176 1.95 -9.52 1.57
CA ASP A 176 1.06 -9.41 2.73
C ASP A 176 1.17 -8.02 3.38
N ASN A 177 2.38 -7.47 3.51
CA ASN A 177 2.62 -6.11 4.00
C ASN A 177 1.99 -5.04 3.09
N LEU A 178 2.18 -5.14 1.76
CA LEU A 178 1.56 -4.22 0.81
C LEU A 178 0.03 -4.29 0.89
N ASN A 179 -0.55 -5.49 0.97
CA ASN A 179 -1.99 -5.69 1.12
C ASN A 179 -2.54 -5.09 2.42
N ALA A 180 -1.82 -5.23 3.53
CA ALA A 180 -2.18 -4.61 4.81
C ALA A 180 -2.21 -3.08 4.69
N ARG A 181 -1.20 -2.50 4.02
CA ARG A 181 -1.13 -1.04 3.78
C ARG A 181 -2.25 -0.55 2.87
N VAL A 182 -2.60 -1.29 1.81
CA VAL A 182 -3.73 -0.98 0.94
C VAL A 182 -5.03 -0.99 1.74
N SER A 183 -5.24 -2.02 2.56
CA SER A 183 -6.44 -2.16 3.38
C SER A 183 -6.57 -1.03 4.39
N ALA A 184 -5.48 -0.68 5.07
CA ALA A 184 -5.44 0.42 6.03
C ALA A 184 -5.72 1.78 5.34
N LEU A 185 -5.16 2.01 4.15
CA LEU A 185 -5.40 3.24 3.38
C LEU A 185 -6.86 3.34 2.93
N LYS A 186 -7.44 2.24 2.45
CA LYS A 186 -8.85 2.17 2.06
C LYS A 186 -9.78 2.45 3.24
N ALA A 187 -9.47 1.93 4.43
CA ALA A 187 -10.23 2.22 5.65
C ALA A 187 -10.19 3.72 6.00
N LYS A 188 -9.01 4.34 5.94
CA LYS A 188 -8.84 5.79 6.18
C LYS A 188 -9.62 6.64 5.19
N MET A 189 -9.56 6.29 3.90
CA MET A 189 -10.34 6.96 2.85
C MET A 189 -11.85 6.81 3.05
N GLY A 190 -12.32 5.63 3.47
CA GLY A 190 -13.74 5.40 3.78
C GLY A 190 -14.23 6.19 5.00
N LEU A 191 -13.38 6.34 6.02
CA LEU A 191 -13.70 7.20 7.16
C LEU A 191 -13.80 8.67 6.74
N ALA A 192 -12.80 9.18 6.01
CA ALA A 192 -12.78 10.55 5.49
C ALA A 192 -14.00 10.82 4.58
N TYR A 193 -14.26 9.91 3.64
CA TYR A 193 -15.57 9.48 3.13
C TYR A 193 -16.77 10.07 3.86
N SER A 194 -17.08 9.32 4.90
CA SER A 194 -18.27 9.50 5.69
C SER A 194 -18.26 10.76 6.55
N GLN A 195 -17.09 11.21 7.01
CA GLN A 195 -16.94 12.42 7.80
C GLN A 195 -17.20 13.66 6.94
N LEU A 196 -16.72 13.69 5.69
CA LEU A 196 -17.04 14.78 4.77
C LEU A 196 -18.55 14.84 4.49
N LYS A 197 -19.20 13.71 4.20
CA LYS A 197 -20.67 13.70 4.01
C LYS A 197 -21.42 14.23 5.21
N MET A 198 -21.04 13.79 6.41
CA MET A 198 -21.64 14.23 7.65
C MET A 198 -21.43 15.73 7.89
N LEU A 199 -20.22 16.24 7.64
CA LEU A 199 -19.88 17.66 7.81
C LEU A 199 -20.62 18.56 6.81
N VAL A 200 -20.76 18.13 5.56
CA VAL A 200 -21.54 18.84 4.55
C VAL A 200 -23.01 18.90 4.96
N GLU A 201 -23.59 17.77 5.38
CA GLU A 201 -24.99 17.70 5.81
C GLU A 201 -25.23 18.54 7.07
N TYR A 202 -24.33 18.47 8.04
CA TYR A 202 -24.38 19.28 9.25
C TYR A 202 -24.32 20.78 8.94
N SER A 203 -23.43 21.19 8.02
CA SER A 203 -23.31 22.58 7.57
C SER A 203 -24.57 23.07 6.83
N ARG A 204 -25.21 22.19 6.04
CA ARG A 204 -26.49 22.48 5.38
C ARG A 204 -27.59 22.77 6.39
N GLN A 205 -27.75 21.90 7.39
CA GLN A 205 -28.76 22.06 8.44
C GLN A 205 -28.54 23.31 9.31
N ILE A 206 -27.28 23.67 9.61
CA ILE A 206 -26.97 24.94 10.28
C ILE A 206 -27.39 26.14 9.44
N ASN A 207 -27.08 26.14 8.16
CA ASN A 207 -27.46 27.23 7.26
C ASN A 207 -28.97 27.38 7.13
N GLU A 208 -29.72 26.27 7.12
CA GLU A 208 -31.18 26.28 7.13
C GLU A 208 -31.75 26.88 8.42
N LYS A 209 -31.22 26.49 9.58
CA LYS A 209 -31.63 27.05 10.88
C LYS A 209 -31.27 28.53 11.03
N LEU A 210 -30.11 28.96 10.53
CA LEU A 210 -29.72 30.38 10.53
C LEU A 210 -30.63 31.22 9.62
N ARG A 211 -31.08 30.68 8.48
CA ARG A 211 -32.07 31.36 7.62
C ARG A 211 -33.44 31.49 8.27
N ALA A 212 -33.86 30.48 9.02
CA ALA A 212 -35.15 30.44 9.71
C ALA A 212 -35.15 31.20 11.05
N TYR A 213 -33.99 31.62 11.54
CA TYR A 213 -33.91 32.34 12.81
C TYR A 213 -34.55 33.73 12.64
N PRO A 214 -35.54 34.11 13.47
CA PRO A 214 -36.17 35.41 13.40
C PRO A 214 -35.21 36.46 13.98
N SER A 215 -34.19 36.82 13.22
CA SER A 215 -33.51 38.10 13.42
C SER A 215 -34.53 39.19 13.13
N GLY A 216 -34.80 40.04 14.12
CA GLY A 216 -35.41 41.35 13.90
C GLY A 216 -34.71 42.12 12.76
N PRO A 217 -35.33 43.20 12.28
CA PRO A 217 -35.46 43.53 10.86
C PRO A 217 -34.25 43.10 10.01
N TRP A 218 -34.49 42.13 9.12
CA TRP A 218 -33.67 41.83 7.97
C TRP A 218 -33.41 43.13 7.20
N GLN A 219 -32.23 43.73 7.38
CA GLN A 219 -31.81 44.82 6.51
C GLN A 219 -31.45 44.21 5.15
N PRO A 220 -32.08 44.66 4.06
CA PRO A 220 -31.60 44.34 2.73
C PRO A 220 -30.20 44.95 2.60
N GLU A 221 -29.29 44.19 1.98
CA GLU A 221 -27.97 44.63 1.52
C GLU A 221 -26.83 44.70 2.56
N GLY A 222 -26.04 43.63 2.58
CA GLY A 222 -24.58 43.79 2.46
C GLY A 222 -23.71 43.77 3.72
N LYS A 223 -24.24 43.63 4.95
CA LYS A 223 -23.38 43.65 6.15
C LYS A 223 -23.78 42.67 7.27
N HIS A 224 -23.97 41.39 6.94
CA HIS A 224 -23.91 40.33 7.95
C HIS A 224 -22.55 39.61 7.86
N PRO A 225 -21.69 39.70 8.89
CA PRO A 225 -20.46 38.91 8.93
C PRO A 225 -20.84 37.43 9.11
N GLY A 226 -20.95 36.70 8.00
CA GLY A 226 -21.19 35.24 7.98
C GLY A 226 -22.33 34.74 7.10
N TYR A 227 -23.18 35.62 6.54
CA TYR A 227 -24.08 35.23 5.46
C TYR A 227 -23.42 35.58 4.14
N ASN A 228 -23.05 34.57 3.35
CA ASN A 228 -22.56 34.77 1.99
C ASN A 228 -23.73 34.63 1.00
N PRO A 229 -24.37 35.73 0.55
CA PRO A 229 -25.48 35.68 -0.39
C PRO A 229 -25.10 35.11 -1.76
N SER A 230 -23.81 35.01 -2.09
CA SER A 230 -23.34 34.40 -3.34
C SER A 230 -23.50 32.87 -3.38
N GLY A 231 -23.86 32.23 -2.27
CA GLY A 231 -24.01 30.76 -2.18
C GLY A 231 -22.69 29.98 -2.30
N LYS A 232 -21.55 30.66 -2.50
CA LYS A 232 -20.24 30.04 -2.62
C LYS A 232 -19.64 29.81 -1.23
N TYR A 233 -19.47 28.54 -0.86
CA TYR A 233 -18.79 28.14 0.36
C TYR A 233 -17.53 27.37 -0.07
N PRO A 234 -16.38 28.04 -0.28
CA PRO A 234 -15.22 27.43 -0.93
C PRO A 234 -14.71 26.15 -0.26
N VAL A 235 -14.88 26.05 1.07
CA VAL A 235 -14.53 24.86 1.84
C VAL A 235 -15.51 23.71 1.58
N LEU A 236 -16.82 24.01 1.48
CA LEU A 236 -17.85 23.01 1.16
C LEU A 236 -17.77 22.57 -0.31
N ASP A 237 -17.51 23.49 -1.23
CA ASP A 237 -17.35 23.16 -2.67
C ASP A 237 -16.18 22.18 -2.86
N LYS A 238 -15.04 22.45 -2.22
CA LYS A 238 -13.89 21.53 -2.22
C LYS A 238 -14.23 20.19 -1.56
N ALA A 239 -14.95 20.20 -0.44
CA ALA A 239 -15.37 18.98 0.22
C ALA A 239 -16.30 18.13 -0.66
N MET A 240 -17.23 18.76 -1.38
CA MET A 240 -18.13 18.09 -2.32
C MET A 240 -17.38 17.45 -3.49
N GLU A 241 -16.35 18.11 -4.00
CA GLU A 241 -15.48 17.52 -5.03
C GLU A 241 -14.67 16.33 -4.48
N GLN A 242 -14.16 16.41 -3.24
CA GLN A 242 -13.52 15.25 -2.60
C GLN A 242 -14.51 14.11 -2.33
N ILE A 243 -15.75 14.42 -1.95
CA ILE A 243 -16.81 13.42 -1.79
C ILE A 243 -17.06 12.71 -3.13
N LYS A 244 -17.19 13.45 -4.23
CA LYS A 244 -17.34 12.84 -5.57
C LYS A 244 -16.17 11.95 -5.94
N GLU A 245 -14.94 12.42 -5.75
CA GLU A 245 -13.73 11.63 -6.05
C GLU A 245 -13.71 10.32 -5.25
N LEU A 246 -14.05 10.37 -3.96
CA LEU A 246 -14.15 9.17 -3.12
C LEU A 246 -15.38 8.31 -3.49
N SER A 247 -16.49 8.90 -3.90
CA SER A 247 -17.68 8.20 -4.45
C SER A 247 -17.29 7.37 -5.67
N ASN A 248 -16.58 7.96 -6.62
CA ASN A 248 -16.10 7.29 -7.84
C ASN A 248 -15.16 6.12 -7.54
N ARG A 249 -14.56 6.09 -6.35
CA ARG A 249 -13.73 4.99 -5.84
C ARG A 249 -14.54 3.92 -5.09
N GLY A 250 -15.87 4.01 -5.10
CA GLY A 250 -16.81 3.03 -4.57
C GLY A 250 -17.13 3.19 -3.08
N PHE A 251 -16.81 4.32 -2.45
CA PHE A 251 -17.10 4.56 -1.03
C PHE A 251 -18.57 4.93 -0.75
N ASP A 252 -19.37 5.16 -1.78
CA ASP A 252 -20.80 5.47 -1.74
C ASP A 252 -21.73 4.25 -1.75
N THR A 253 -21.21 3.09 -2.13
CA THR A 253 -21.97 1.83 -2.23
C THR A 253 -22.10 1.06 -0.90
N LYS A 254 -21.67 1.65 0.23
CA LYS A 254 -21.70 1.04 1.56
C LYS A 254 -22.60 1.80 2.52
#